data_AF-A0A662AIG8-F1
#
_entry.id   AF-A0A662AIG8-F1
#
_cell.length_a   1.000
_cell.length_b   1.000
_cell.length_c   1.000
_cell.angle_alpha   90.00
_cell.angle_beta   90.00
_cell.angle_gamma   90.00
#
_symmetry.space_group_name_H-M   'P 1'
#
loop_
_entity.id
_entity.type
_entity.pdbx_description
1 polymer ?
#
loop_
_entity_poly.entity_id
_entity_poly.type
_entity_poly.pdbx_seq_one_letter_code
_entity_poly.pdbx_strand_id
1 'polypeptide(L)'
;LINSTQKDLYQRNKNIQKHRIAWHEKFTLSFACLIFFFIGAPLGAIIRKGGFGLPFLVSIVFFLSYYVVTITGKKFAIDGGWTAWEGMWLSSAFTLPIGIFLTYKATTDSVIFDFGNYIEIIKRPFRVYEIKCKDPDLVFYKDIEKVDEIHLIEKITKLLEQSAIILKQIKIGTSSHNKVYTWLFSKEFPSFETYVNNYDLLCDNLSVQFRNIAYIKTNLEKLPIIEYEKYKPTEKKRIVNYILLTIFYFPIGVLLLYRSYLKLDVLRKKIELINISLKTIAHQIEYRN
;
A
#
# COMPACT_ATOMS: atom_id res chain seq x y z
N LEU A 1 36.77 -13.98 56.29
CA LEU A 1 35.61 -14.61 56.98
C LEU A 1 34.34 -13.76 56.89
N ILE A 2 34.33 -12.51 57.37
CA ILE A 2 33.12 -11.65 57.32
C ILE A 2 32.66 -11.33 55.88
N ASN A 3 33.59 -11.07 54.96
CA ASN A 3 33.25 -10.77 53.56
C ASN A 3 32.73 -12.00 52.77
N SER A 4 33.16 -13.22 53.14
CA SER A 4 32.67 -14.44 52.50
C SER A 4 31.26 -14.77 53.00
N THR A 5 31.00 -14.65 54.29
CA THR A 5 29.66 -14.89 54.85
C THR A 5 28.62 -13.89 54.33
N GLN A 6 28.98 -12.60 54.17
CA GLN A 6 28.09 -11.61 53.56
C GLN A 6 27.77 -11.92 52.09
N LYS A 7 28.78 -12.34 51.31
CA LYS A 7 28.57 -12.79 49.92
C LYS A 7 27.66 -14.03 49.87
N ASP A 8 27.87 -14.99 50.75
CA ASP A 8 27.05 -16.21 50.82
C ASP A 8 25.59 -15.90 51.17
N LEU A 9 25.35 -15.01 52.15
CA LEU A 9 24.00 -14.58 52.52
C LEU A 9 23.30 -13.84 51.37
N TYR A 10 24.01 -12.95 50.67
CA TYR A 10 23.49 -12.27 49.49
C TYR A 10 23.10 -13.25 48.38
N GLN A 11 23.94 -14.24 48.09
CA GLN A 11 23.64 -15.26 47.08
C GLN A 11 22.44 -16.14 47.49
N ARG A 12 22.33 -16.51 48.77
CA ARG A 12 21.17 -17.25 49.29
C ARG A 12 19.88 -16.45 49.11
N ASN A 13 19.88 -15.17 49.47
CA ASN A 13 18.71 -14.29 49.29
C ASN A 13 18.33 -14.14 47.82
N LYS A 14 19.31 -13.94 46.93
CA LYS A 14 19.07 -13.87 45.49
C LYS A 14 18.48 -15.18 44.93
N ASN A 15 18.93 -16.33 45.43
CA ASN A 15 18.39 -17.62 45.04
C ASN A 15 16.95 -17.80 45.54
N ILE A 16 16.63 -17.42 46.79
CA ILE A 16 15.26 -17.45 47.32
C ILE A 16 14.34 -16.56 46.48
N GLN A 17 14.79 -15.36 46.12
CA GLN A 17 14.02 -14.44 45.27
C GLN A 17 13.74 -15.05 43.89
N LYS A 18 14.75 -15.66 43.24
CA LYS A 18 14.56 -16.37 41.96
C LYS A 18 13.54 -17.50 42.05
N HIS A 19 13.55 -18.28 43.13
CA HIS A 19 12.56 -19.35 43.33
C HIS A 19 11.14 -18.78 43.46
N ARG A 20 10.96 -17.68 44.19
CA ARG A 20 9.67 -17.00 44.30
C ARG A 20 9.19 -16.45 42.96
N ILE A 21 10.09 -15.84 42.19
CA ILE A 21 9.81 -15.37 40.83
C ILE A 21 9.35 -16.52 39.94
N ALA A 22 10.09 -17.63 39.92
CA ALA A 22 9.74 -18.80 39.11
C ALA A 22 8.40 -19.43 39.51
N TRP A 23 8.05 -19.37 40.80
CA TRP A 23 6.75 -19.81 41.29
C TRP A 23 5.64 -18.94 40.71
N HIS A 24 5.71 -17.61 40.88
CA HIS A 24 4.71 -16.69 40.33
C HIS A 24 4.65 -16.71 38.80
N GLU A 25 5.79 -16.89 38.11
CA GLU A 25 5.87 -16.99 36.65
C GLU A 25 4.96 -18.09 36.11
N LYS A 26 4.98 -19.27 36.75
CA LYS A 26 4.13 -20.41 36.35
C LYS A 26 2.64 -20.09 36.49
N PHE A 27 2.24 -19.41 37.58
CA PHE A 27 0.84 -19.01 37.77
C PHE A 27 0.41 -17.95 36.76
N THR A 28 1.25 -16.93 36.56
CA THR A 28 0.95 -15.84 35.61
C THR A 28 0.87 -16.34 34.18
N LEU A 29 1.63 -17.38 33.80
CA LEU A 29 1.55 -17.98 32.47
C LEU A 29 0.20 -18.64 32.22
N SER A 30 -0.32 -19.42 33.18
CA SER A 30 -1.65 -20.01 33.07
C SER A 30 -2.74 -18.94 33.03
N PHE A 31 -2.60 -17.89 33.82
CA PHE A 31 -3.56 -16.77 33.83
C PHE A 31 -3.52 -15.95 32.53
N ALA A 32 -2.33 -15.78 31.94
CA ALA A 32 -2.17 -15.11 30.66
C ALA A 32 -2.95 -15.80 29.54
N CYS A 33 -3.04 -17.13 29.54
CA CYS A 33 -3.87 -17.87 28.58
C CYS A 33 -5.34 -17.43 28.63
N LEU A 34 -5.88 -17.18 29.83
CA LEU A 34 -7.26 -16.69 29.99
C LEU A 34 -7.41 -15.26 29.48
N ILE A 35 -6.44 -14.38 29.79
CA ILE A 35 -6.45 -13.00 29.30
C ILE A 35 -6.39 -12.97 27.76
N PHE A 36 -5.49 -13.76 27.16
CA PHE A 36 -5.38 -13.85 25.71
C PHE A 36 -6.60 -14.48 25.05
N PHE A 37 -7.30 -15.39 25.74
CA PHE A 37 -8.60 -15.87 25.26
C PHE A 37 -9.63 -14.73 25.17
N PHE A 38 -9.71 -13.88 26.20
CA PHE A 38 -10.61 -12.71 26.18
C PHE A 38 -10.23 -11.64 25.16
N ILE A 39 -8.96 -11.56 24.75
CA ILE A 39 -8.52 -10.67 23.67
C ILE A 39 -8.78 -11.31 22.30
N GLY A 40 -8.46 -12.60 22.16
CA GLY A 40 -8.55 -13.34 20.90
C GLY A 40 -9.98 -13.61 20.46
N ALA A 41 -10.88 -13.95 21.40
CA ALA A 41 -12.28 -14.22 21.12
C ALA A 41 -13.01 -13.01 20.47
N PRO A 42 -12.98 -11.78 21.02
CA PRO A 42 -13.60 -10.63 20.38
C PRO A 42 -12.88 -10.24 19.09
N LEU A 43 -11.55 -10.28 19.02
CA LEU A 43 -10.82 -9.96 17.78
C LEU A 43 -11.19 -10.94 16.64
N GLY A 44 -11.29 -12.23 16.95
CA GLY A 44 -11.72 -13.25 15.99
C GLY A 44 -13.17 -13.09 15.54
N ALA A 45 -14.07 -12.72 16.45
CA ALA A 45 -15.49 -12.51 16.14
C ALA A 45 -15.74 -11.22 15.34
N ILE A 46 -15.04 -10.13 15.64
CA ILE A 46 -15.18 -8.83 14.95
C ILE A 46 -14.66 -8.91 13.51
N ILE A 47 -13.52 -9.56 13.28
CA ILE A 47 -12.82 -9.54 11.97
C ILE A 47 -13.34 -10.66 11.05
N ARG A 48 -14.66 -10.75 10.86
CA ARG A 48 -15.27 -11.76 9.97
C ARG A 48 -15.22 -11.38 8.47
N LYS A 49 -14.83 -10.14 8.14
CA LYS A 49 -14.72 -9.63 6.75
C LYS A 49 -13.28 -9.56 6.20
N GLY A 50 -12.27 -9.95 6.99
CA GLY A 50 -10.86 -10.01 6.60
C GLY A 50 -10.35 -11.45 6.53
N GLY A 51 -9.33 -11.73 5.70
CA GLY A 51 -8.69 -13.05 5.67
C GLY A 51 -8.03 -13.42 7.02
N PHE A 52 -7.80 -14.72 7.25
CA PHE A 52 -7.31 -15.28 8.52
C PHE A 52 -6.06 -14.60 9.13
N GLY A 53 -5.26 -13.89 8.33
CA GLY A 53 -4.01 -13.27 8.77
C GLY A 53 -4.14 -12.02 9.65
N LEU A 54 -5.22 -11.23 9.55
CA LEU A 54 -5.34 -9.97 10.31
C LEU A 54 -5.57 -10.18 11.83
N PRO A 55 -6.54 -11.01 12.28
CA PRO A 55 -6.67 -11.31 13.70
C PRO A 55 -5.43 -12.01 14.27
N PHE A 56 -4.75 -12.83 13.45
CA PHE A 56 -3.49 -13.48 13.83
C PHE A 56 -2.36 -12.47 14.07
N LEU A 57 -2.15 -11.52 13.15
CA LEU A 57 -1.10 -10.49 13.30
C LEU A 57 -1.34 -9.61 14.53
N VAL A 58 -2.58 -9.18 14.74
CA VAL A 58 -2.95 -8.38 15.92
C VAL A 58 -2.68 -9.17 17.21
N SER A 59 -3.00 -10.48 17.22
CA SER A 59 -2.70 -11.36 18.36
C SER A 59 -1.20 -11.46 18.65
N ILE A 60 -0.35 -11.55 17.63
CA ILE A 60 1.11 -11.55 17.78
C ILE A 60 1.60 -10.25 18.43
N VAL A 61 1.10 -9.10 18.00
CA VAL A 61 1.51 -7.80 18.55
C VAL A 61 1.16 -7.72 20.04
N PHE A 62 -0.05 -8.13 20.43
CA PHE A 62 -0.43 -8.19 21.85
C PHE A 62 0.43 -9.19 22.63
N PHE A 63 0.71 -10.36 22.07
CA PHE A 63 1.59 -11.35 22.69
C PHE A 63 3.01 -10.81 22.93
N LEU A 64 3.59 -10.14 21.92
CA LEU A 64 4.90 -9.51 22.04
C LEU A 64 4.90 -8.40 23.09
N SER A 65 3.87 -7.55 23.13
CA SER A 65 3.75 -6.48 24.13
C SER A 65 3.73 -7.05 25.55
N TYR A 66 2.92 -8.09 25.79
CA TYR A 66 2.85 -8.79 27.07
C TYR A 66 4.21 -9.39 27.44
N TYR A 67 4.91 -10.00 26.49
CA TYR A 67 6.22 -10.61 26.73
C TYR A 67 7.28 -9.57 27.11
N VAL A 68 7.31 -8.43 26.42
CA VAL A 68 8.24 -7.31 26.74
C VAL A 68 7.96 -6.80 28.16
N VAL A 69 6.70 -6.58 28.51
CA VAL A 69 6.29 -6.12 29.85
C VAL A 69 6.66 -7.16 30.91
N THR A 70 6.46 -8.45 30.64
CA THR A 70 6.83 -9.56 31.54
C THR A 70 8.34 -9.64 31.76
N ILE A 71 9.16 -9.52 30.71
CA ILE A 71 10.63 -9.47 30.86
C ILE A 71 11.03 -8.27 31.72
N THR A 72 10.39 -7.13 31.51
CA THR A 72 10.70 -5.89 32.22
C THR A 72 10.38 -6.03 33.70
N GLY A 73 9.20 -6.52 34.05
CA GLY A 73 8.81 -6.82 35.43
C GLY A 73 9.71 -7.86 36.09
N LYS A 74 10.09 -8.91 35.36
CA LYS A 74 11.04 -9.94 35.84
C LYS A 74 12.41 -9.36 36.16
N LYS A 75 12.93 -8.45 35.32
CA LYS A 75 14.20 -7.76 35.58
C LYS A 75 14.12 -6.91 36.85
N PHE A 76 13.06 -6.11 37.00
CA PHE A 76 12.85 -5.30 38.21
C PHE A 76 12.72 -6.13 39.50
N ALA A 77 12.11 -7.32 39.42
CA ALA A 77 12.02 -8.25 40.55
C ALA A 77 13.35 -8.94 40.91
N ILE A 78 14.25 -9.14 39.94
CA ILE A 78 15.59 -9.73 40.15
C ILE A 78 16.55 -8.70 40.73
N ASP A 79 16.49 -7.46 40.26
CA ASP A 79 17.37 -6.37 40.70
C ASP A 79 17.02 -5.84 42.10
N GLY A 80 15.98 -6.39 42.73
CA GLY A 80 15.57 -6.08 44.10
C GLY A 80 14.78 -4.79 44.24
N GLY A 81 14.44 -4.12 43.12
CA GLY A 81 13.60 -2.95 43.14
C GLY A 81 12.16 -3.28 43.54
N TRP A 82 11.64 -4.43 43.10
CA TRP A 82 10.23 -4.84 43.27
C TRP A 82 10.14 -6.23 43.89
N THR A 83 9.02 -6.52 44.57
CA THR A 83 8.79 -7.89 45.08
C THR A 83 8.49 -8.87 43.93
N ALA A 84 8.71 -10.16 44.17
CA ALA A 84 8.51 -11.20 43.15
C ALA A 84 7.06 -11.25 42.64
N TRP A 85 6.09 -10.92 43.50
CA TRP A 85 4.67 -10.88 43.15
C TRP A 85 4.37 -9.68 42.25
N GLU A 86 4.81 -8.47 42.62
CA GLU A 86 4.52 -7.24 41.84
C GLU A 86 5.13 -7.30 40.44
N GLY A 87 6.40 -7.72 40.33
CA GLY A 87 7.09 -7.78 39.04
C GLY A 87 6.49 -8.80 38.07
N MET A 88 6.02 -9.94 38.58
CA MET A 88 5.45 -10.99 37.71
C MET A 88 3.99 -10.72 37.34
N TRP A 89 3.19 -10.13 38.24
CA TRP A 89 1.78 -9.86 37.99
C TRP A 89 1.52 -8.58 37.22
N LEU A 90 2.50 -7.67 37.10
CA LEU A 90 2.35 -6.41 36.39
C LEU A 90 1.87 -6.59 34.95
N SER A 91 2.39 -7.58 34.21
CA SER A 91 1.96 -7.81 32.82
C SER A 91 0.50 -8.24 32.74
N SER A 92 0.05 -9.10 33.66
CA SER A 92 -1.35 -9.52 33.76
C SER A 92 -2.26 -8.37 34.19
N ALA A 93 -1.85 -7.58 35.19
CA ALA A 93 -2.61 -6.44 35.68
C ALA A 93 -2.78 -5.33 34.63
N PHE A 94 -1.81 -5.17 33.73
CA PHE A 94 -1.90 -4.23 32.61
C PHE A 94 -2.78 -4.76 31.47
N THR A 95 -2.59 -6.02 31.07
CA THR A 95 -3.26 -6.59 29.90
C THR A 95 -4.70 -7.02 30.17
N LEU A 96 -5.04 -7.39 31.40
CA LEU A 96 -6.40 -7.79 31.80
C LEU A 96 -7.47 -6.70 31.61
N PRO A 97 -7.30 -5.45 32.10
CA PRO A 97 -8.29 -4.40 31.87
C PRO A 97 -8.44 -4.07 30.38
N ILE A 98 -7.34 -4.14 29.60
CA ILE A 98 -7.39 -3.99 28.15
C ILE A 98 -8.21 -5.11 27.52
N GLY A 99 -7.99 -6.37 27.93
CA GLY A 99 -8.77 -7.52 27.46
C GLY A 99 -10.26 -7.36 27.74
N ILE A 100 -10.63 -7.05 28.98
CA ILE A 100 -12.03 -6.83 29.38
C ILE A 100 -12.64 -5.67 28.61
N PHE A 101 -11.94 -4.54 28.51
CA PHE A 101 -12.40 -3.38 27.75
C PHE A 101 -12.63 -3.72 26.28
N LEU A 102 -11.73 -4.50 25.68
CA LEU A 102 -11.85 -4.93 24.28
C LEU A 102 -13.04 -5.88 24.09
N THR A 103 -13.24 -6.85 25.01
CA THR A 103 -14.40 -7.75 24.98
C THR A 103 -15.72 -6.98 25.13
N TYR A 104 -15.77 -5.99 26.05
CA TYR A 104 -16.95 -5.15 26.25
C TYR A 104 -17.27 -4.28 25.03
N LYS A 105 -16.26 -3.65 24.44
CA LYS A 105 -16.43 -2.83 23.23
C LYS A 105 -16.80 -3.66 21.99
N ALA A 106 -16.29 -4.88 21.90
CA ALA A 106 -16.61 -5.83 20.84
C ALA A 106 -18.05 -6.34 20.91
N THR A 107 -18.60 -6.50 22.10
CA THR A 107 -19.99 -6.94 22.32
C THR A 107 -21.01 -5.80 22.17
N THR A 108 -20.58 -4.54 22.27
CA THR A 108 -21.45 -3.36 22.19
C THR A 108 -21.46 -2.70 20.79
N ASP A 109 -21.13 -3.44 19.72
CA ASP A 109 -21.13 -2.99 18.30
C ASP A 109 -20.57 -1.57 18.08
N SER A 110 -19.45 -1.25 18.74
CA SER A 110 -18.90 0.11 18.66
C SER A 110 -18.14 0.35 17.35
N VAL A 111 -18.61 1.34 16.58
CA VAL A 111 -18.09 1.84 15.28
C VAL A 111 -16.60 2.25 15.31
N ILE A 112 -16.02 2.37 16.51
CA ILE A 112 -14.61 2.72 16.75
C ILE A 112 -13.65 1.65 16.17
N PHE A 113 -14.14 0.42 15.99
CA PHE A 113 -13.39 -0.68 15.38
C PHE A 113 -13.92 -1.08 13.99
N ASP A 114 -14.35 -0.12 13.16
CA ASP A 114 -14.49 -0.37 11.72
C ASP A 114 -13.10 -0.48 11.07
N PHE A 115 -12.43 -1.60 11.37
CA PHE A 115 -11.17 -2.00 10.75
C PHE A 115 -11.32 -2.17 9.23
N GLY A 116 -12.55 -2.24 8.70
CA GLY A 116 -12.81 -2.15 7.26
C GLY A 116 -12.22 -0.87 6.66
N ASN A 117 -12.50 0.28 7.27
CA ASN A 117 -11.96 1.58 6.83
C ASN A 117 -10.44 1.64 6.99
N TYR A 118 -9.87 1.11 8.07
CA TYR A 118 -8.40 1.05 8.24
C TYR A 118 -7.74 0.14 7.20
N ILE A 119 -8.33 -1.03 6.91
CA ILE A 119 -7.86 -1.95 5.87
C ILE A 119 -8.01 -1.30 4.49
N GLU A 120 -9.06 -0.52 4.23
CA GLU A 120 -9.17 0.26 3.00
C GLU A 120 -8.07 1.30 2.87
N ILE A 121 -7.72 2.01 3.95
CA ILE A 121 -6.61 2.97 3.98
C ILE A 121 -5.27 2.25 3.68
N ILE A 122 -5.06 1.06 4.24
CA ILE A 122 -3.86 0.23 4.01
C ILE A 122 -3.85 -0.39 2.60
N LYS A 123 -5.00 -0.75 2.03
CA LYS A 123 -5.14 -1.27 0.66
C LYS A 123 -5.10 -0.16 -0.40
N ARG A 124 -5.44 1.08 -0.06
CA ARG A 124 -5.42 2.25 -0.95
C ARG A 124 -4.11 2.45 -1.72
N PRO A 125 -2.91 2.19 -1.16
CA PRO A 125 -1.67 2.20 -1.93
C PRO A 125 -1.49 1.00 -2.87
N PHE A 126 -2.09 -0.16 -2.58
CA PHE A 126 -1.96 -1.41 -3.36
C PHE A 126 -3.11 -1.65 -4.35
N ARG A 127 -4.12 -0.77 -4.40
CA ARG A 127 -5.26 -0.91 -5.33
C ARG A 127 -4.76 -0.69 -6.77
N VAL A 128 -4.74 -1.75 -7.56
CA VAL A 128 -4.52 -1.68 -9.01
C VAL A 128 -5.66 -0.84 -9.60
N TYR A 129 -5.31 0.25 -10.29
CA TYR A 129 -6.30 1.11 -10.92
C TYR A 129 -6.89 0.41 -12.15
N GLU A 130 -8.22 0.32 -12.22
CA GLU A 130 -8.92 -0.18 -13.41
C GLU A 130 -8.58 0.68 -14.65
N ILE A 131 -8.41 -0.01 -15.78
CA ILE A 131 -8.24 0.63 -17.09
C ILE A 131 -9.64 1.01 -17.57
N LYS A 132 -10.02 2.28 -17.42
CA LYS A 132 -11.25 2.82 -18.01
C LYS A 132 -11.03 3.07 -19.50
N CYS A 133 -11.96 2.60 -20.33
CA CYS A 133 -11.99 2.88 -21.76
C CYS A 133 -12.83 4.13 -22.07
N LYS A 134 -12.55 4.77 -23.21
CA LYS A 134 -13.35 5.90 -23.70
C LYS A 134 -14.56 5.34 -24.45
N ASP A 135 -15.75 5.71 -24.01
CA ASP A 135 -16.98 5.34 -24.71
C ASP A 135 -17.09 6.15 -26.01
N PRO A 136 -17.11 5.51 -27.20
CA PRO A 136 -17.13 6.24 -28.47
C PRO A 136 -18.39 7.10 -28.64
N ASP A 137 -19.49 6.71 -28.00
CA ASP A 137 -20.79 7.35 -28.13
C ASP A 137 -20.96 8.59 -27.20
N LEU A 138 -20.02 8.86 -26.29
CA LEU A 138 -20.06 9.95 -25.28
C LEU A 138 -19.17 11.17 -25.62
N VAL A 139 -18.50 11.19 -26.78
CA VAL A 139 -17.63 12.29 -27.20
C VAL A 139 -18.47 13.48 -27.68
N PHE A 140 -18.45 14.57 -26.91
CA PHE A 140 -19.16 15.81 -27.26
C PHE A 140 -18.49 16.49 -28.46
N TYR A 141 -19.26 16.62 -29.55
CA TYR A 141 -18.86 17.28 -30.78
C TYR A 141 -18.46 18.74 -30.52
N LYS A 142 -17.18 19.03 -30.70
CA LYS A 142 -16.75 20.34 -31.18
C LYS A 142 -16.58 20.22 -32.69
N ASP A 143 -16.80 21.29 -33.43
CA ASP A 143 -16.75 21.33 -34.91
C ASP A 143 -15.37 20.90 -35.44
N ILE A 144 -15.18 19.59 -35.58
CA ILE A 144 -13.93 18.97 -36.04
C ILE A 144 -14.10 18.71 -37.55
N GLU A 145 -13.22 19.34 -38.31
CA GLU A 145 -13.15 19.23 -39.76
C GLU A 145 -12.86 17.78 -40.19
N LYS A 146 -13.48 17.33 -41.28
CA LYS A 146 -13.31 15.97 -41.81
C LYS A 146 -11.90 15.86 -42.41
N VAL A 147 -10.97 15.25 -41.66
CA VAL A 147 -9.57 15.06 -42.04
C VAL A 147 -9.40 13.98 -43.13
N ASP A 148 -8.50 14.17 -44.09
CA ASP A 148 -8.17 13.13 -45.07
C ASP A 148 -7.55 11.89 -44.41
N GLU A 149 -7.90 10.69 -44.88
CA GLU A 149 -7.44 9.42 -44.30
C GLU A 149 -5.90 9.31 -44.27
N ILE A 150 -5.20 9.91 -45.25
CA ILE A 150 -3.73 9.99 -45.31
C ILE A 150 -3.17 10.83 -44.15
N HIS A 151 -3.78 11.99 -43.88
CA HIS A 151 -3.34 12.86 -42.79
C HIS A 151 -3.64 12.26 -41.41
N LEU A 152 -4.67 11.41 -41.32
CA LEU A 152 -4.96 10.64 -40.12
C LEU A 152 -3.90 9.56 -39.86
N ILE A 153 -3.47 8.83 -40.89
CA ILE A 153 -2.37 7.85 -40.78
C ILE A 153 -1.08 8.56 -40.35
N GLU A 154 -0.77 9.74 -40.91
CA GLU A 154 0.37 10.56 -40.50
C GLU A 154 0.31 10.98 -39.02
N LYS A 155 -0.88 11.36 -38.53
CA LYS A 155 -1.08 11.63 -37.09
C LYS A 155 -0.87 10.39 -36.23
N ILE A 156 -1.33 9.22 -36.68
CA ILE A 156 -1.15 7.94 -35.96
C ILE A 156 0.34 7.57 -35.89
N THR A 157 1.07 7.65 -36.99
CA THR A 157 2.50 7.29 -37.03
C THR A 157 3.33 8.21 -36.14
N LYS A 158 3.05 9.52 -36.16
CA LYS A 158 3.67 10.50 -35.26
C LYS A 158 3.39 10.21 -33.78
N LEU A 159 2.17 9.81 -33.43
CA LEU A 159 1.82 9.40 -32.06
C LEU A 159 2.53 8.11 -31.65
N LEU A 160 2.66 7.14 -32.55
CA LEU A 160 3.39 5.89 -32.29
C LEU A 160 4.87 6.17 -32.00
N GLU A 161 5.49 7.10 -32.72
CA GLU A 161 6.87 7.52 -32.46
C GLU A 161 7.01 8.20 -31.08
N GLN A 162 6.11 9.13 -30.75
CA GLN A 162 6.08 9.79 -29.43
C GLN A 162 5.91 8.80 -28.28
N SER A 163 4.99 7.84 -28.44
CA SER A 163 4.73 6.81 -27.43
C SER A 163 5.95 5.91 -27.19
N ALA A 164 6.76 5.63 -28.23
CA ALA A 164 7.95 4.79 -28.12
C ALA A 164 9.05 5.47 -27.29
N ILE A 165 9.21 6.79 -27.44
CA ILE A 165 10.11 7.60 -26.62
C ILE A 165 9.66 7.54 -25.15
N ILE A 166 8.36 7.71 -24.89
CA ILE A 166 7.79 7.67 -23.54
C ILE A 166 7.95 6.26 -22.92
N LEU A 167 7.65 5.20 -23.66
CA LEU A 167 7.83 3.82 -23.19
C LEU A 167 9.29 3.50 -22.89
N LYS A 168 10.24 3.99 -23.69
CA LYS A 168 11.68 3.86 -23.42
C LYS A 168 12.04 4.54 -22.10
N GLN A 169 11.53 5.74 -21.86
CA GLN A 169 11.74 6.48 -20.60
C GLN A 169 11.11 5.76 -19.40
N ILE A 170 9.89 5.22 -19.54
CA ILE A 170 9.21 4.46 -18.48
C ILE A 170 9.96 3.16 -18.20
N LYS A 171 10.36 2.40 -19.22
CA LYS A 171 11.06 1.11 -19.08
C LYS A 171 12.40 1.28 -18.36
N ILE A 172 13.14 2.35 -18.69
CA ILE A 172 14.36 2.75 -17.99
C ILE A 172 14.07 3.01 -16.50
N GLY A 173 12.95 3.69 -16.19
CA GLY A 173 12.49 3.93 -14.83
C GLY A 173 12.07 2.67 -14.07
N THR A 174 11.39 1.72 -14.72
CA THR A 174 10.84 0.52 -14.07
C THR A 174 11.86 -0.57 -13.76
N SER A 175 13.04 -0.57 -14.42
CA SER A 175 13.98 -1.70 -14.39
C SER A 175 15.02 -1.66 -13.26
N SER A 176 15.07 -0.60 -12.44
CA SER A 176 16.04 -0.49 -11.34
C SER A 176 15.50 0.39 -10.22
N HIS A 177 15.72 -0.02 -8.97
CA HIS A 177 15.35 0.75 -7.78
C HIS A 177 15.90 2.19 -7.83
N ASN A 178 17.07 2.43 -8.43
CA ASN A 178 17.66 3.76 -8.58
C ASN A 178 17.04 4.60 -9.71
N LYS A 179 16.27 3.99 -10.63
CA LYS A 179 15.78 4.64 -11.86
C LYS A 179 14.31 5.08 -11.78
N VAL A 180 13.50 4.48 -10.92
CA VAL A 180 12.16 5.01 -10.55
C VAL A 180 12.30 6.44 -10.04
N TYR A 181 13.34 6.65 -9.23
CA TYR A 181 13.80 7.96 -8.79
C TYR A 181 14.13 8.87 -9.96
N THR A 182 14.95 8.46 -10.93
CA THR A 182 15.28 9.32 -12.09
C THR A 182 14.05 9.75 -12.90
N TRP A 183 13.02 8.91 -13.01
CA TRP A 183 11.74 9.28 -13.62
C TRP A 183 10.96 10.28 -12.75
N LEU A 184 10.94 10.08 -11.42
CA LEU A 184 10.38 11.04 -10.46
C LEU A 184 11.12 12.39 -10.45
N PHE A 185 12.43 12.39 -10.75
CA PHE A 185 13.32 13.55 -10.70
C PHE A 185 13.55 14.26 -12.04
N SER A 186 12.97 13.78 -13.14
CA SER A 186 13.11 14.41 -14.44
C SER A 186 12.28 15.69 -14.51
N LYS A 187 13.00 16.81 -14.63
CA LYS A 187 12.49 18.15 -14.89
C LYS A 187 11.49 18.08 -16.05
N GLU A 188 10.29 18.63 -15.84
CA GLU A 188 9.19 18.90 -16.80
C GLU A 188 9.17 18.00 -18.05
N PHE A 189 8.15 17.14 -18.17
CA PHE A 189 7.82 16.45 -19.42
C PHE A 189 6.73 17.24 -20.19
N PRO A 190 7.03 18.36 -20.87
CA PRO A 190 6.06 18.99 -21.76
C PRO A 190 5.68 18.04 -22.92
N SER A 191 6.53 17.05 -23.20
CA SER A 191 6.27 15.99 -24.19
C SER A 191 5.13 15.04 -23.82
N PHE A 192 4.86 14.79 -22.53
CA PHE A 192 3.78 13.88 -22.13
C PHE A 192 2.42 14.58 -22.20
N GLU A 193 2.34 15.84 -21.80
CA GLU A 193 1.12 16.64 -21.92
C GLU A 193 0.73 16.84 -23.39
N THR A 194 1.69 17.17 -24.24
CA THR A 194 1.47 17.24 -25.69
C THR A 194 1.08 15.90 -26.28
N TYR A 195 1.65 14.78 -25.82
CA TYR A 195 1.22 13.44 -26.23
C TYR A 195 -0.24 13.15 -25.85
N VAL A 196 -0.65 13.44 -24.61
CA VAL A 196 -2.03 13.22 -24.14
C VAL A 196 -3.01 14.07 -24.94
N ASN A 197 -2.71 15.36 -25.16
CA ASN A 197 -3.56 16.25 -25.95
C ASN A 197 -3.67 15.80 -27.41
N ASN A 198 -2.56 15.37 -28.04
CA ASN A 198 -2.57 14.85 -29.41
C ASN A 198 -3.34 13.52 -29.51
N TYR A 199 -3.23 12.67 -28.50
CA TYR A 199 -3.96 11.42 -28.40
C TYR A 199 -5.46 11.65 -28.28
N ASP A 200 -5.90 12.54 -27.38
CA ASP A 200 -7.31 12.88 -27.21
C ASP A 200 -7.92 13.45 -28.49
N LEU A 201 -7.20 14.36 -29.16
CA LEU A 201 -7.62 14.94 -30.44
C LEU A 201 -7.71 13.88 -31.56
N LEU A 202 -6.81 12.89 -31.57
CA LEU A 202 -6.85 11.79 -32.53
C LEU A 202 -8.01 10.83 -32.24
N CYS A 203 -8.28 10.52 -30.97
CA CYS A 203 -9.45 9.74 -30.58
C CYS A 203 -10.76 10.43 -31.01
N ASP A 204 -10.84 11.75 -30.85
CA ASP A 204 -12.01 12.53 -31.27
C ASP A 204 -12.16 12.47 -32.80
N ASN A 205 -11.09 12.71 -33.57
CA ASN A 205 -11.11 12.58 -35.04
C ASN A 205 -11.57 11.18 -35.51
N LEU A 206 -11.02 10.12 -34.90
CA LEU A 206 -11.37 8.73 -35.24
C LEU A 206 -12.83 8.41 -34.92
N SER A 207 -13.34 8.89 -33.78
CA SER A 207 -14.73 8.67 -33.36
C SER A 207 -15.72 9.32 -34.33
N VAL A 208 -15.41 10.53 -34.83
CA VAL A 208 -16.24 11.25 -35.79
C VAL A 208 -16.25 10.57 -37.16
N GLN A 209 -15.09 10.11 -37.63
CA GLN A 209 -14.97 9.55 -38.98
C GLN A 209 -15.48 8.12 -39.12
N PHE A 210 -15.26 7.27 -38.12
CA PHE A 210 -15.50 5.83 -38.23
C PHE A 210 -16.68 5.33 -37.40
N ARG A 211 -17.58 6.23 -36.96
CA ARG A 211 -18.77 5.92 -36.16
C ARG A 211 -19.61 4.75 -36.71
N ASN A 212 -19.77 4.69 -38.03
CA ASN A 212 -20.64 3.71 -38.69
C ASN A 212 -19.92 2.40 -39.06
N ILE A 213 -18.63 2.28 -38.74
CA ILE A 213 -17.82 1.11 -39.10
C ILE A 213 -17.63 0.22 -37.87
N ALA A 214 -18.43 -0.85 -37.79
CA ALA A 214 -18.47 -1.74 -36.62
C ALA A 214 -17.11 -2.32 -36.21
N TYR A 215 -16.26 -2.70 -37.18
CA TYR A 215 -14.93 -3.27 -36.88
C TYR A 215 -13.93 -2.24 -36.33
N ILE A 216 -14.05 -0.96 -36.70
CA ILE A 216 -13.22 0.12 -36.14
C ILE A 216 -13.79 0.53 -34.78
N LYS A 217 -15.13 0.60 -34.64
CA LYS A 217 -15.83 0.91 -33.38
C LYS A 217 -15.39 -0.03 -32.25
N THR A 218 -15.35 -1.34 -32.48
CA THR A 218 -14.91 -2.32 -31.46
C THR A 218 -13.44 -2.15 -31.02
N ASN A 219 -12.57 -1.62 -31.88
CA ASN A 219 -11.18 -1.33 -31.52
C ASN A 219 -11.03 0.06 -30.86
N LEU A 220 -11.91 1.02 -31.20
CA LEU A 220 -12.00 2.31 -30.51
C LEU A 220 -12.49 2.15 -29.07
N GLU A 221 -13.44 1.25 -28.81
CA GLU A 221 -13.93 0.93 -27.45
C GLU A 221 -12.84 0.37 -26.53
N LYS A 222 -11.76 -0.17 -27.09
CA LYS A 222 -10.63 -0.68 -26.29
C LYS A 222 -9.65 0.42 -25.88
N LEU A 223 -9.81 1.64 -26.39
CA LEU A 223 -8.86 2.74 -26.12
C LEU A 223 -9.01 3.26 -24.68
N PRO A 224 -7.92 3.24 -23.87
CA PRO A 224 -7.97 3.64 -22.48
C PRO A 224 -7.87 5.16 -22.30
N ILE A 225 -8.60 5.71 -21.33
CA ILE A 225 -8.54 7.13 -20.99
C ILE A 225 -7.23 7.43 -20.23
N ILE A 226 -6.52 8.48 -20.65
CA ILE A 226 -5.33 9.00 -19.96
C ILE A 226 -5.64 10.41 -19.42
N GLU A 227 -5.91 10.49 -18.11
CA GLU A 227 -5.99 11.79 -17.41
C GLU A 227 -4.58 12.26 -17.04
N TYR A 228 -4.10 13.33 -17.68
CA TYR A 228 -2.77 13.91 -17.39
C TYR A 228 -2.57 14.18 -15.89
N GLU A 229 -3.55 14.79 -15.22
CA GLU A 229 -3.49 15.15 -13.78
C GLU A 229 -3.16 13.97 -12.87
N LYS A 230 -3.59 12.76 -13.23
CA LYS A 230 -3.39 11.55 -12.41
C LYS A 230 -1.95 11.01 -12.50
N TYR A 231 -1.34 11.19 -13.66
CA TYR A 231 -0.01 10.67 -14.02
C TYR A 231 1.07 11.76 -14.07
N LYS A 232 0.72 13.01 -13.75
CA LYS A 232 1.65 14.13 -13.68
C LYS A 232 2.83 13.78 -12.75
N PRO A 233 4.08 14.00 -13.17
CA PRO A 233 5.25 13.80 -12.33
C PRO A 233 5.15 14.69 -11.08
N THR A 234 5.57 14.14 -9.93
CA THR A 234 5.41 14.83 -8.63
C THR A 234 6.38 16.01 -8.53
N GLU A 235 5.96 17.13 -7.94
CA GLU A 235 6.82 18.30 -7.75
C GLU A 235 8.06 18.01 -6.90
N LYS A 236 9.19 18.61 -7.26
CA LYS A 236 10.50 18.43 -6.61
C LYS A 236 10.45 18.63 -5.09
N LYS A 237 9.67 19.61 -4.59
CA LYS A 237 9.52 19.91 -3.14
C LYS A 237 8.81 18.78 -2.38
N ARG A 238 7.75 18.20 -2.95
CA ARG A 238 7.02 17.06 -2.33
C ARG A 238 7.88 15.80 -2.29
N ILE A 239 8.81 15.64 -3.23
CA ILE A 239 9.68 14.47 -3.30
C ILE A 239 10.82 14.53 -2.26
N VAL A 240 11.40 15.71 -2.01
CA VAL A 240 12.36 15.89 -0.90
C VAL A 240 11.71 15.47 0.43
N ASN A 241 10.44 15.81 0.62
CA ASN A 241 9.67 15.35 1.78
C ASN A 241 9.49 13.82 1.79
N TYR A 242 9.26 13.16 0.65
CA TYR A 242 9.20 11.70 0.61
C TYR A 242 10.54 11.03 0.93
N ILE A 243 11.67 11.59 0.47
CA ILE A 243 13.01 11.08 0.80
C ILE A 243 13.29 11.27 2.30
N LEU A 244 13.02 12.46 2.84
CA LEU A 244 13.11 12.71 4.28
C LEU A 244 12.21 11.74 5.06
N LEU A 245 10.98 11.52 4.61
CA LEU A 245 10.06 10.56 5.22
C LEU A 245 10.55 9.11 5.09
N THR A 246 11.25 8.71 4.01
CA THR A 246 11.86 7.37 3.91
C THR A 246 13.01 7.18 4.88
N ILE A 247 13.80 8.23 5.12
CA ILE A 247 14.95 8.20 6.02
C ILE A 247 14.50 8.23 7.48
N PHE A 248 13.52 9.08 7.82
CA PHE A 248 13.02 9.24 9.19
C PHE A 248 11.90 8.25 9.56
N TYR A 249 11.12 7.75 8.59
CA TYR A 249 9.94 6.91 8.79
C TYR A 249 9.90 5.75 7.77
N PHE A 250 10.88 4.85 7.88
CA PHE A 250 11.18 3.73 6.98
C PHE A 250 9.97 2.95 6.40
N PRO A 251 8.91 2.56 7.16
CA PRO A 251 7.79 1.83 6.55
C PRO A 251 6.87 2.73 5.68
N ILE A 252 6.71 4.00 6.06
CA ILE A 252 5.80 4.93 5.38
C ILE A 252 6.40 5.39 4.06
N GLY A 253 7.70 5.68 4.06
CA GLY A 253 8.41 6.11 2.87
C GLY A 253 8.47 5.03 1.78
N VAL A 254 8.78 3.78 2.15
CA VAL A 254 8.80 2.65 1.21
C VAL A 254 7.42 2.46 0.54
N LEU A 255 6.35 2.62 1.31
CA LEU A 255 4.98 2.49 0.81
C LEU A 255 4.61 3.59 -0.20
N LEU A 256 5.08 4.82 0.00
CA LEU A 256 4.86 5.93 -0.94
C LEU A 256 5.64 5.77 -2.26
N LEU A 257 6.86 5.23 -2.18
CA LEU A 257 7.65 4.87 -3.36
C LEU A 257 7.00 3.73 -4.13
N TYR A 258 6.53 2.70 -3.43
CA TYR A 258 5.82 1.58 -4.03
C TYR A 258 4.53 2.01 -4.73
N ARG A 259 3.74 2.91 -4.12
CA ARG A 259 2.55 3.51 -4.75
C ARG A 259 2.90 4.24 -6.06
N SER A 260 4.03 4.93 -6.10
CA SER A 260 4.50 5.65 -7.28
C SER A 260 4.95 4.69 -8.39
N TYR A 261 5.60 3.59 -8.01
CA TYR A 261 5.95 2.50 -8.93
C TYR A 261 4.71 1.85 -9.56
N LEU A 262 3.67 1.55 -8.79
CA LEU A 262 2.43 0.98 -9.33
C LEU A 262 1.75 1.90 -10.36
N LYS A 263 1.76 3.22 -10.13
CA LYS A 263 1.21 4.19 -11.09
C LYS A 263 1.94 4.11 -12.45
N LEU A 264 3.25 3.95 -12.43
CA LEU A 264 4.09 3.82 -13.62
C LEU A 264 3.80 2.55 -14.40
N ASP A 265 3.67 1.43 -13.72
CA ASP A 265 3.38 0.15 -14.35
C ASP A 265 2.00 0.17 -15.05
N VAL A 266 1.00 0.78 -14.41
CA VAL A 266 -0.33 0.98 -15.02
C VAL A 266 -0.26 1.90 -16.24
N LEU A 267 0.49 3.00 -16.17
CA LEU A 267 0.67 3.91 -17.31
C LEU A 267 1.33 3.20 -18.49
N ARG A 268 2.38 2.41 -18.22
CA ARG A 268 3.07 1.61 -19.23
C ARG A 268 2.11 0.68 -19.97
N LYS A 269 1.31 -0.09 -19.21
CA LYS A 269 0.31 -1.01 -19.76
C LYS A 269 -0.72 -0.29 -20.62
N LYS A 270 -1.18 0.90 -20.20
CA LYS A 270 -2.10 1.73 -21.00
C LYS A 270 -1.50 2.17 -22.33
N ILE A 271 -0.25 2.66 -22.33
CA ILE A 271 0.42 3.11 -23.56
C ILE A 271 0.72 1.92 -24.49
N GLU A 272 1.13 0.77 -23.97
CA GLU A 272 1.31 -0.45 -24.76
C GLU A 272 -0.01 -0.88 -25.43
N LEU A 273 -1.13 -0.80 -24.70
CA LEU A 273 -2.45 -1.11 -25.24
C LEU A 273 -2.91 -0.12 -26.32
N ILE A 274 -2.66 1.18 -26.13
CA ILE A 274 -2.91 2.22 -27.15
C ILE A 274 -2.14 1.91 -28.43
N ASN A 275 -0.85 1.58 -28.32
CA ASN A 275 -0.02 1.30 -29.47
C ASN A 275 -0.49 0.08 -30.27
N ILE A 276 -0.99 -0.95 -29.59
CA ILE A 276 -1.58 -2.13 -30.25
C ILE A 276 -2.84 -1.71 -31.00
N SER A 277 -3.78 -1.03 -30.32
CA SER A 277 -5.04 -0.60 -30.92
C SER A 277 -4.86 0.35 -32.10
N LEU A 278 -3.97 1.34 -31.99
CA LEU A 278 -3.69 2.31 -33.06
C LEU A 278 -3.04 1.64 -34.29
N LYS A 279 -2.14 0.67 -34.10
CA LYS A 279 -1.57 -0.10 -35.21
C LYS A 279 -2.63 -0.91 -35.95
N THR A 280 -3.56 -1.54 -35.21
CA THR A 280 -4.67 -2.27 -35.81
C THR A 280 -5.60 -1.34 -36.59
N ILE A 281 -5.90 -0.16 -36.05
CA ILE A 281 -6.74 0.83 -36.74
C ILE A 281 -6.05 1.36 -38.01
N ALA A 282 -4.76 1.69 -37.95
CA ALA A 282 -4.00 2.15 -39.13
C ALA A 282 -4.03 1.13 -40.26
N HIS A 283 -3.75 -0.15 -39.96
CA HIS A 283 -3.81 -1.23 -40.94
C HIS A 283 -5.21 -1.43 -41.54
N GLN A 284 -6.26 -1.21 -40.73
CA GLN A 284 -7.65 -1.29 -41.20
C GLN A 284 -8.05 -0.13 -42.13
N ILE A 285 -7.46 1.05 -41.94
CA ILE A 285 -7.67 2.22 -42.80
C ILE A 285 -6.89 2.06 -44.12
N GLU A 286 -5.65 1.58 -44.06
CA GLU A 286 -4.84 1.32 -45.27
C GLU A 286 -5.48 0.27 -46.19
N TYR A 287 -6.08 -0.79 -45.64
CA TYR A 287 -6.75 -1.83 -46.44
C TYR A 287 -8.08 -1.36 -47.06
N ARG A 288 -8.60 -0.20 -46.63
CA ARG A 288 -9.86 0.36 -47.13
C ARG A 288 -9.67 1.26 -48.36
N ASN A 289 -8.50 1.89 -48.48
CA ASN A 289 -8.11 2.72 -49.64
C ASN A 289 -7.58 1.85 -50.78
#